data_AF-A0ABD1F239-F1
#
_entry.id   AF-A0ABD1F239-F1
#
_cell.length_a   1.000
_cell.length_b   1.000
_cell.length_c   1.000
_cell.angle_alpha   90.00
_cell.angle_beta   90.00
_cell.angle_gamma   90.00
#
_symmetry.space_group_name_H-M   'P 1'
#
loop_
_entity.id
_entity.type
_entity.pdbx_description
1 polymer ?
#
loop_
_entity_poly.entity_id
_entity_poly.type
_entity_poly.pdbx_seq_one_letter_code
_entity_poly.pdbx_strand_id
1 'polypeptide(L)'
;MSLSEILLPTLTTLCLNYTCTDNVNYNEYKRNAPLEKLKEELKNETLVVTTLLNGLLSGYKNVSGTLVGTGVAFDVLHILQKEYGFNYTIKIPEENVFNEEGNDKGIRNMLLKKVADVAAAFLPQQYSDEIEYSRNLDTAQWVVLMKRPGESATGAGLLAPFTQQVWGLIIASLLGVGPILWVIILLRARMCKDDNDIVFSLPSCMWFVYGALLKQGSTLNPRTDSSRILFSTWWIFITILTAFYTANLTAFLTLSKFTLPIEKPGDIIKKHYKWITNKGNGIIEQLSSGNGYAKGLYDEIGYPVSQIDPDKEDILTKYVTRWEYMYIREKTILETIMYDDYKAKTKANVDEEHRCTYVITLFPVCVFARSFAFRPGFKYKPLFDLTIQHLSESGITEFKQRELLPDTTICPLNLRNRERKLRNSDLKMTYLIVGGGLIISTTIFAIELVIHFTKMHRCCKNRLHPDNGFNRSDTLFTISKNYNNKLLSNKKDFVTPPPPYHTLFGQPSVAPGMEYRKRTINGRDYWVINDKFGAKSLIPQRAPSALLFQFTN
;
A
#
# COMPACT_ATOMS: atom_id res chain seq x y z
N MET A 1 56.67 3.23 -17.19
CA MET A 1 56.91 1.79 -16.93
C MET A 1 55.58 1.22 -16.48
N SER A 2 54.91 0.48 -17.36
CA SER A 2 53.48 0.15 -17.27
C SER A 2 53.21 -0.98 -16.27
N LEU A 3 52.06 -0.90 -15.60
CA LEU A 3 51.48 -1.91 -14.69
C LEU A 3 51.26 -3.32 -15.31
N SER A 4 51.67 -3.52 -16.57
CA SER A 4 51.57 -4.78 -17.32
C SER A 4 52.68 -5.79 -17.02
N GLU A 5 53.80 -5.39 -16.40
CA GLU A 5 54.96 -6.29 -16.24
C GLU A 5 55.02 -7.03 -14.90
N ILE A 6 54.16 -6.70 -13.92
CA ILE A 6 54.15 -7.35 -12.59
C ILE A 6 52.98 -8.34 -12.43
N LEU A 7 51.95 -8.25 -13.26
CA LEU A 7 50.75 -9.10 -13.16
C LEU A 7 50.82 -10.40 -13.97
N LEU A 8 51.76 -10.54 -14.90
CA LEU A 8 51.89 -11.74 -15.73
C LEU A 8 52.55 -12.95 -15.02
N PRO A 9 53.56 -12.80 -14.13
CA PRO A 9 54.16 -13.95 -13.46
C PRO A 9 53.36 -14.47 -12.24
N THR A 10 52.41 -13.69 -11.71
CA THR A 10 51.53 -14.10 -10.60
C THR A 10 50.26 -14.80 -11.08
N LEU A 11 49.79 -14.51 -12.30
CA LEU A 11 48.67 -15.23 -12.92
C LEU A 11 49.10 -16.57 -13.54
N THR A 12 50.34 -16.69 -14.05
CA THR A 12 50.85 -17.97 -14.58
C THR A 12 51.18 -18.99 -13.50
N THR A 13 51.53 -18.55 -12.28
CA THR A 13 51.72 -19.45 -11.13
C THR A 13 50.42 -19.95 -10.52
N LEU A 14 49.29 -19.27 -10.75
CA LEU A 14 47.95 -19.77 -10.37
C LEU A 14 47.35 -20.74 -11.41
N CYS A 15 47.80 -20.71 -12.67
CA CYS A 15 47.30 -21.60 -13.72
C CYS A 15 48.13 -22.89 -13.92
N LEU A 16 49.32 -23.01 -13.32
CA LEU A 16 50.20 -24.19 -13.52
C LEU A 16 50.04 -25.30 -12.48
N ASN A 17 49.05 -25.22 -11.58
CA ASN A 17 48.73 -26.31 -10.65
C ASN A 17 47.50 -27.14 -11.07
N TYR A 18 47.04 -26.98 -12.31
CA TYR A 18 45.92 -27.73 -12.88
C TYR A 18 46.30 -28.47 -14.18
N THR A 19 47.54 -28.96 -14.27
CA THR A 19 47.81 -30.12 -15.12
C THR A 19 47.53 -31.35 -14.29
N CYS A 20 46.31 -31.86 -14.39
CA CYS A 20 45.93 -33.18 -13.88
C CYS A 20 46.88 -34.23 -14.45
N THR A 21 47.82 -34.69 -13.64
CA THR A 21 48.47 -35.98 -13.84
C THR A 21 47.41 -37.06 -13.66
N ASP A 22 47.34 -38.01 -14.60
CA ASP A 22 46.57 -39.25 -14.55
C ASP A 22 47.00 -40.15 -13.37
N ASN A 23 46.73 -39.70 -12.15
CA ASN A 23 46.64 -40.56 -10.99
C ASN A 23 45.18 -40.63 -10.63
N VAL A 24 44.44 -41.48 -11.36
CA VAL A 24 43.12 -41.96 -10.95
C VAL A 24 43.26 -42.40 -9.50
N ASN A 25 42.65 -41.64 -8.60
CA ASN A 25 42.76 -41.83 -7.18
C ASN A 25 42.19 -43.22 -6.88
N TYR A 26 43.04 -44.22 -6.60
CA TYR A 26 42.64 -45.63 -6.47
C TYR A 26 41.53 -45.83 -5.42
N ASN A 27 41.48 -44.93 -4.44
CA ASN A 27 40.45 -44.84 -3.41
C ASN A 27 39.09 -44.35 -3.94
N GLU A 28 39.08 -43.50 -4.96
CA GLU A 28 37.87 -43.00 -5.65
C GLU A 28 37.32 -44.06 -6.61
N TYR A 29 38.20 -44.76 -7.34
CA TYR A 29 37.81 -45.88 -8.21
C TYR A 29 37.15 -47.02 -7.42
N LYS A 30 37.71 -47.36 -6.24
CA LYS A 30 37.13 -48.37 -5.35
C LYS A 30 35.80 -47.93 -4.73
N ARG A 31 35.58 -46.62 -4.55
CA ARG A 31 34.32 -46.04 -4.07
C ARG A 31 33.23 -46.02 -5.14
N ASN A 32 33.62 -45.83 -6.40
CA ASN A 32 32.70 -45.70 -7.54
C ASN A 32 32.43 -47.01 -8.28
N ALA A 33 33.24 -48.06 -8.08
CA ALA A 33 33.04 -49.37 -8.68
C ALA A 33 31.62 -49.98 -8.46
N PRO A 34 30.96 -49.83 -7.30
CA PRO A 34 29.58 -50.28 -7.12
C PRO A 34 28.56 -49.48 -7.96
N LEU A 35 28.79 -48.18 -8.15
CA LEU A 35 27.91 -47.28 -8.92
C LEU A 35 28.02 -47.56 -10.42
N GLU A 36 29.23 -47.81 -10.93
CA GLU A 36 29.45 -48.18 -12.33
C GLU A 36 28.77 -49.52 -12.67
N LYS A 37 28.79 -50.50 -11.77
CA LYS A 37 28.05 -51.75 -11.95
C LYS A 37 26.54 -51.51 -12.06
N LEU A 38 25.99 -50.67 -11.18
CA LEU A 38 24.56 -50.31 -11.23
C LEU A 38 24.19 -49.57 -12.52
N LYS A 39 25.09 -48.75 -13.04
CA LYS A 39 24.91 -48.02 -14.31
C LYS A 39 24.80 -48.98 -15.50
N GLU A 40 25.65 -49.99 -15.59
CA GLU A 40 25.58 -50.99 -16.65
C GLU A 40 24.31 -51.87 -16.55
N GLU A 41 23.88 -52.21 -15.33
CA GLU A 41 22.63 -52.95 -15.11
C GLU A 41 21.40 -52.13 -15.54
N LEU A 42 21.39 -50.83 -15.23
CA LEU A 42 20.29 -49.92 -15.54
C LEU A 42 20.08 -49.72 -17.06
N LYS A 43 21.14 -49.76 -17.87
CA LYS A 43 21.04 -49.65 -19.35
C LYS A 43 20.16 -50.74 -19.97
N ASN A 44 20.13 -51.92 -19.35
CA ASN A 44 19.37 -53.06 -19.85
C ASN A 44 17.94 -53.14 -19.30
N GLU A 45 17.56 -52.25 -18.39
CA GLU A 45 16.24 -52.24 -17.75
C GLU A 45 15.33 -51.14 -18.31
N THR A 46 14.03 -51.44 -18.35
CA THR A 46 12.98 -50.48 -18.71
C THR A 46 12.21 -50.08 -17.45
N LEU A 47 12.29 -48.81 -17.06
CA LEU A 47 11.62 -48.31 -15.86
C LEU A 47 10.16 -47.92 -16.16
N VAL A 48 9.25 -48.18 -15.21
CA VAL A 48 7.88 -47.65 -15.28
C VAL A 48 7.80 -46.34 -14.51
N VAL A 49 7.51 -45.25 -15.22
CA VAL A 49 7.45 -43.89 -14.67
C VAL A 49 6.01 -43.43 -14.57
N THR A 50 5.66 -42.83 -13.44
CA THR A 50 4.37 -42.16 -13.24
C THR A 50 4.55 -40.67 -13.00
N THR A 51 3.51 -39.85 -13.21
CA THR A 51 3.58 -38.39 -13.10
C THR A 51 2.22 -37.78 -12.75
N LEU A 52 2.22 -36.55 -12.23
CA LEU A 52 1.02 -35.72 -12.03
C LEU A 52 0.98 -34.60 -13.05
N LEU A 53 -0.23 -34.22 -13.43
CA LEU A 53 -0.47 -32.99 -14.16
C LEU A 53 -0.39 -31.80 -13.18
N ASN A 54 0.73 -31.08 -13.23
CA ASN A 54 0.99 -29.88 -12.45
C ASN A 54 1.59 -28.75 -13.31
N GLY A 55 0.81 -28.32 -14.33
CA GLY A 55 1.19 -27.20 -15.19
C GLY A 55 2.52 -27.42 -15.91
N LEU A 56 3.43 -26.44 -15.81
CA LEU A 56 4.76 -26.52 -16.43
C LEU A 56 5.74 -27.43 -15.69
N LEU A 57 5.46 -27.80 -14.44
CA LEU A 57 6.39 -28.57 -13.62
C LEU A 57 6.40 -30.06 -14.01
N SER A 58 5.22 -30.63 -14.23
CA SER A 58 5.05 -32.02 -14.65
C SER A 58 3.74 -32.20 -15.39
N GLY A 59 3.71 -33.11 -16.35
CA GLY A 59 2.53 -33.43 -17.14
C GLY A 59 2.84 -34.46 -18.22
N TYR A 60 1.86 -34.73 -19.07
CA TYR A 60 1.99 -35.67 -20.17
C TYR A 60 1.14 -35.21 -21.36
N LYS A 61 1.52 -35.65 -22.56
CA LYS A 61 0.76 -35.46 -23.80
C LYS A 61 0.69 -36.77 -24.55
N ASN A 62 -0.46 -37.04 -25.16
CA ASN A 62 -0.61 -38.19 -26.05
C ASN A 62 -0.21 -37.76 -27.47
N VAL A 63 0.91 -38.29 -27.96
CA VAL A 63 1.39 -38.06 -29.33
C VAL A 63 1.31 -39.40 -30.06
N SER A 64 0.45 -39.50 -31.08
CA SER A 64 0.34 -40.73 -31.90
C SER A 64 0.09 -42.04 -31.13
N GLY A 65 -0.61 -41.97 -29.98
CA GLY A 65 -0.91 -43.15 -29.14
C GLY A 65 0.19 -43.50 -28.13
N THR A 66 1.33 -42.81 -28.16
CA THR A 66 2.37 -42.91 -27.12
C THR A 66 2.28 -41.73 -26.16
N LEU A 67 2.35 -42.04 -24.87
CA LEU A 67 2.38 -41.03 -23.82
C LEU A 67 3.79 -40.45 -23.72
N VAL A 68 3.92 -39.15 -23.99
CA VAL A 68 5.16 -38.40 -23.88
C VAL A 68 5.05 -37.48 -22.67
N GLY A 69 6.01 -37.59 -21.75
CA GLY A 69 6.08 -36.73 -20.58
C GLY A 69 6.51 -35.32 -20.94
N THR A 70 5.93 -34.33 -20.28
CA THR A 70 6.21 -32.91 -20.52
C THR A 70 6.43 -32.15 -19.21
N GLY A 71 7.23 -31.08 -19.27
CA GLY A 71 7.51 -30.21 -18.14
C GLY A 71 8.87 -30.48 -17.48
N VAL A 72 9.22 -29.63 -16.51
CA VAL A 72 10.57 -29.61 -15.91
C VAL A 72 10.96 -30.96 -15.29
N ALA A 73 10.02 -31.70 -14.72
CA ALA A 73 10.29 -33.03 -14.17
C ALA A 73 10.77 -34.02 -15.25
N PHE A 74 10.21 -33.95 -16.45
CA PHE A 74 10.64 -34.79 -17.57
C PHE A 74 11.93 -34.30 -18.22
N ASP A 75 12.23 -33.00 -18.16
CA ASP A 75 13.56 -32.49 -18.56
C ASP A 75 14.66 -33.07 -17.66
N VAL A 76 14.42 -33.10 -16.34
CA VAL A 76 15.33 -33.75 -15.38
C VAL A 76 15.43 -35.25 -15.65
N LEU A 77 14.30 -35.92 -15.90
CA LEU A 77 14.30 -37.35 -16.24
C LEU A 77 15.04 -37.63 -17.55
N HIS A 78 14.95 -36.75 -18.54
CA HIS A 78 15.67 -36.87 -19.81
C HIS A 78 17.18 -36.70 -19.64
N ILE A 79 17.62 -35.83 -18.71
CA ILE A 79 19.04 -35.73 -18.34
C ILE A 79 19.52 -37.04 -17.72
N LEU A 80 18.76 -37.62 -16.79
CA LEU A 80 19.06 -38.93 -16.19
C LEU A 80 19.11 -40.03 -17.26
N GLN A 81 18.15 -40.03 -18.19
CA GLN A 81 18.11 -40.97 -19.30
C GLN A 81 19.35 -40.85 -20.19
N LYS A 82 19.80 -39.63 -20.49
CA LYS A 82 20.99 -39.39 -21.31
C LYS A 82 22.28 -39.81 -20.61
N GLU A 83 22.36 -39.61 -19.29
CA GLU A 83 23.54 -39.95 -18.49
C GLU A 83 23.68 -41.46 -18.26
N TYR A 84 22.56 -42.15 -18.02
CA TYR A 84 22.54 -43.56 -17.63
C TYR A 84 22.07 -44.52 -18.73
N GLY A 85 21.45 -44.03 -19.80
CA GLY A 85 21.08 -44.81 -20.98
C GLY A 85 19.91 -45.78 -20.80
N PHE A 86 19.01 -45.55 -19.83
CA PHE A 86 17.84 -46.41 -19.61
C PHE A 86 16.65 -46.04 -20.49
N ASN A 87 15.76 -47.00 -20.69
CA ASN A 87 14.45 -46.77 -21.31
C ASN A 87 13.37 -46.66 -20.25
N TYR A 88 12.32 -45.89 -20.52
CA TYR A 88 11.18 -45.81 -19.61
C TYR A 88 9.84 -45.79 -20.35
N THR A 89 8.80 -46.26 -19.66
CA THR A 89 7.42 -46.22 -20.12
C THR A 89 6.57 -45.43 -19.11
N ILE A 90 5.60 -44.67 -19.59
CA ILE A 90 4.77 -43.83 -18.72
C ILE A 90 3.46 -44.55 -18.38
N LYS A 91 3.14 -44.69 -17.10
CA LYS A 91 1.83 -45.13 -16.60
C LYS A 91 1.19 -44.03 -15.74
N ILE A 92 0.01 -43.58 -16.14
CA ILE A 92 -0.71 -42.46 -15.51
C ILE A 92 -1.67 -43.02 -14.43
N PRO A 93 -1.86 -42.34 -13.29
CA PRO A 93 -2.88 -42.70 -12.31
C PRO A 93 -4.32 -42.44 -12.83
N GLU A 94 -5.32 -43.11 -12.26
CA GLU A 94 -6.73 -42.90 -12.61
C GLU A 94 -7.21 -41.49 -12.23
N GLU A 95 -6.76 -40.97 -11.08
CA GLU A 95 -7.03 -39.61 -10.62
C GLU A 95 -5.71 -38.84 -10.51
N ASN A 96 -5.77 -37.53 -10.82
CA ASN A 96 -4.60 -36.65 -10.75
C ASN A 96 -4.33 -36.18 -9.31
N VAL A 97 -4.13 -37.12 -8.40
CA VAL A 97 -3.88 -36.88 -6.99
C VAL A 97 -2.74 -37.74 -6.49
N PHE A 98 -2.05 -37.26 -5.46
CA PHE A 98 -0.92 -37.98 -4.91
C PHE A 98 -1.39 -39.12 -4.00
N ASN A 99 -2.35 -38.83 -3.11
CA ASN A 99 -2.92 -39.82 -2.18
C ASN A 99 -4.42 -40.06 -2.43
N GLU A 100 -4.77 -41.24 -2.96
CA GLU A 100 -6.15 -41.73 -3.04
C GLU A 100 -6.20 -43.25 -2.92
N GLU A 101 -7.10 -43.77 -2.09
CA GLU A 101 -7.23 -45.19 -1.79
C GLU A 101 -7.69 -46.00 -3.03
N GLY A 102 -6.84 -46.90 -3.53
CA GLY A 102 -7.13 -47.73 -4.71
C GLY A 102 -5.90 -48.45 -5.25
N ASN A 103 -6.05 -49.40 -6.19
CA ASN A 103 -4.90 -50.06 -6.84
C ASN A 103 -4.14 -49.14 -7.80
N ASP A 104 -4.82 -48.20 -8.47
CA ASP A 104 -4.24 -47.29 -9.47
C ASP A 104 -4.72 -45.83 -9.34
N LYS A 105 -5.39 -45.46 -8.25
CA LYS A 105 -6.03 -44.13 -8.10
C LYS A 105 -5.09 -42.97 -7.77
N GLY A 106 -3.99 -43.24 -7.07
CA GLY A 106 -3.02 -42.21 -6.68
C GLY A 106 -1.59 -42.70 -6.82
N ILE A 107 -0.66 -41.75 -7.01
CA ILE A 107 0.76 -42.04 -7.21
C ILE A 107 1.36 -42.82 -6.03
N ARG A 108 1.00 -42.46 -4.79
CA ARG A 108 1.49 -43.16 -3.60
C ARG A 108 1.19 -44.66 -3.66
N ASN A 109 -0.03 -45.03 -4.05
CA ASN A 109 -0.44 -46.43 -4.15
C ASN A 109 0.23 -47.16 -5.32
N MET A 110 0.45 -46.49 -6.46
CA MET A 110 1.18 -47.08 -7.58
C MET A 110 2.63 -47.43 -7.23
N LEU A 111 3.30 -46.58 -6.42
CA LEU A 111 4.66 -46.85 -5.94
C LEU A 111 4.69 -47.99 -4.91
N LEU A 112 3.75 -48.00 -3.95
CA LEU A 112 3.68 -49.04 -2.92
C LEU A 112 3.38 -50.42 -3.51
N LYS A 113 2.49 -50.49 -4.51
CA LYS A 113 2.10 -51.73 -5.18
C LYS A 113 3.07 -52.16 -6.27
N LYS A 114 4.19 -51.46 -6.45
CA LYS A 114 5.21 -51.71 -7.48
C LYS A 114 4.64 -51.71 -8.90
N VAL A 115 3.60 -50.92 -9.11
CA VAL A 115 3.01 -50.66 -10.43
C VAL A 115 3.86 -49.65 -11.21
N ALA A 116 4.47 -48.70 -10.49
CA ALA A 116 5.45 -47.76 -11.01
C ALA A 116 6.74 -47.84 -10.18
N ASP A 117 7.89 -47.64 -10.83
CA ASP A 117 9.20 -47.61 -10.18
C ASP A 117 9.57 -46.20 -9.70
N VAL A 118 9.24 -45.20 -10.51
CA VAL A 118 9.64 -43.80 -10.31
C VAL A 118 8.44 -42.88 -10.55
N ALA A 119 8.20 -41.94 -9.65
CA ALA A 119 7.27 -40.84 -9.85
C ALA A 119 8.03 -39.56 -10.20
N ALA A 120 8.03 -39.21 -11.49
CA ALA A 120 8.66 -38.02 -12.04
C ALA A 120 7.69 -36.82 -11.91
N ALA A 121 7.66 -36.22 -10.73
CA ALA A 121 6.90 -35.01 -10.43
C ALA A 121 7.50 -34.28 -9.22
N PHE A 122 7.20 -33.00 -9.05
CA PHE A 122 7.63 -32.23 -7.87
C PHE A 122 6.73 -32.52 -6.67
N LEU A 123 7.00 -33.59 -5.93
CA LEU A 123 6.14 -34.11 -4.87
C LEU A 123 6.61 -33.67 -3.48
N PRO A 124 5.70 -33.38 -2.53
CA PRO A 124 6.06 -33.10 -1.14
C PRO A 124 6.71 -34.32 -0.48
N GLN A 125 7.78 -34.11 0.27
CA GLN A 125 8.46 -35.17 1.03
C GLN A 125 7.73 -35.47 2.36
N GLN A 126 6.53 -36.06 2.29
CA GLN A 126 5.71 -36.28 3.49
C GLN A 126 5.69 -37.73 3.98
N TYR A 127 5.64 -38.69 3.06
CA TYR A 127 5.48 -40.11 3.38
C TYR A 127 6.80 -40.88 3.38
N SER A 128 7.84 -40.32 4.00
CA SER A 128 9.20 -40.91 3.98
C SER A 128 9.29 -42.26 4.70
N ASP A 129 8.31 -42.58 5.54
CA ASP A 129 8.23 -43.87 6.26
C ASP A 129 7.79 -45.03 5.35
N GLU A 130 7.11 -44.71 4.24
CA GLU A 130 6.48 -45.71 3.37
C GLU A 130 7.08 -45.77 1.98
N ILE A 131 7.53 -44.63 1.44
CA ILE A 131 8.12 -44.51 0.11
C ILE A 131 9.45 -43.78 0.19
N GLU A 132 10.33 -44.08 -0.76
CA GLU A 132 11.65 -43.45 -0.83
C GLU A 132 11.56 -42.19 -1.69
N TYR A 133 12.18 -41.10 -1.26
CA TYR A 133 12.26 -39.86 -2.04
C TYR A 133 13.66 -39.64 -2.55
N SER A 134 13.80 -38.97 -3.69
CA SER A 134 15.09 -38.49 -4.17
C SER A 134 15.63 -37.37 -3.27
N ARG A 135 16.87 -36.96 -3.53
CA ARG A 135 17.35 -35.64 -3.10
C ARG A 135 16.41 -34.53 -3.55
N ASN A 136 16.36 -33.45 -2.77
CA ASN A 136 15.47 -32.32 -3.02
C ASN A 136 15.78 -31.67 -4.37
N LEU A 137 14.76 -31.52 -5.20
CA LEU A 137 14.83 -30.81 -6.47
C LEU A 137 14.84 -29.30 -6.24
N ASP A 138 13.96 -28.85 -5.34
CA ASP A 138 13.81 -27.46 -4.93
C ASP A 138 13.04 -27.31 -3.61
N THR A 139 12.95 -26.07 -3.13
CA THR A 139 12.09 -25.68 -1.99
C THR A 139 11.05 -24.69 -2.48
N ALA A 140 9.81 -25.16 -2.64
CA ALA A 140 8.75 -24.36 -3.24
C ALA A 140 7.92 -23.62 -2.19
N GLN A 141 7.37 -22.49 -2.62
CA GLN A 141 6.53 -21.60 -1.82
C GLN A 141 5.11 -21.59 -2.38
N TRP A 142 4.11 -21.82 -1.52
CA TRP A 142 2.72 -21.62 -1.87
C TRP A 142 2.30 -20.22 -1.49
N VAL A 143 1.74 -19.49 -2.45
CA VAL A 143 1.28 -18.10 -2.26
C VAL A 143 -0.19 -18.00 -2.65
N VAL A 144 -0.83 -16.92 -2.23
CA VAL A 144 -2.23 -16.66 -2.54
C VAL A 144 -2.32 -15.73 -3.74
N LEU A 145 -2.96 -16.19 -4.81
CA LEU A 145 -3.41 -15.37 -5.92
C LEU A 145 -4.82 -14.85 -5.61
N MET A 146 -5.04 -13.57 -5.85
CA MET A 146 -6.35 -12.93 -5.74
C MET A 146 -6.54 -11.90 -6.85
N LYS A 147 -7.79 -11.48 -7.04
CA LYS A 147 -8.10 -10.31 -7.85
C LYS A 147 -7.41 -9.08 -7.24
N ARG A 148 -6.73 -8.30 -8.08
CA ARG A 148 -6.08 -7.06 -7.65
C ARG A 148 -7.12 -6.18 -6.96
N PRO A 149 -6.89 -5.77 -5.70
CA PRO A 149 -7.80 -4.85 -5.04
C PRO A 149 -7.81 -3.54 -5.84
N GLY A 150 -8.98 -2.91 -5.91
CA GLY A 150 -9.05 -1.55 -6.43
C GLY A 150 -8.09 -0.65 -5.67
N GLU A 151 -7.62 0.42 -6.31
CA GLU A 151 -6.89 1.47 -5.60
C GLU A 151 -7.72 1.87 -4.38
N SER A 152 -7.17 1.71 -3.18
CA SER A 152 -7.83 2.13 -1.95
C SER A 152 -8.13 3.62 -2.09
N ALA A 153 -9.36 3.95 -2.46
CA ALA A 153 -9.89 5.30 -2.38
C ALA A 153 -10.01 5.58 -0.88
N THR A 154 -8.91 5.98 -0.27
CA THR A 154 -8.87 6.43 1.10
C THR A 154 -9.66 7.74 1.14
N GLY A 155 -10.99 7.64 1.16
CA GLY A 155 -11.88 8.76 1.46
C GLY A 155 -11.55 9.38 2.82
N ALA A 156 -10.84 8.65 3.69
CA ALA A 156 -10.24 9.13 4.94
C ALA A 156 -8.91 9.89 4.77
N GLY A 157 -8.44 10.14 3.55
CA GLY A 157 -7.12 10.72 3.26
C GLY A 157 -6.86 12.07 3.95
N LEU A 158 -7.91 12.82 4.29
CA LEU A 158 -7.81 14.09 5.01
C LEU A 158 -7.49 13.93 6.51
N LEU A 159 -7.96 12.84 7.15
CA LEU A 159 -7.72 12.55 8.58
C LEU A 159 -6.55 11.59 8.81
N ALA A 160 -6.16 10.84 7.78
CA ALA A 160 -5.03 9.89 7.79
C ALA A 160 -3.65 10.45 8.21
N PRO A 161 -3.30 11.74 7.98
CA PRO A 161 -1.94 12.23 8.27
C PRO A 161 -1.56 12.23 9.76
N PHE A 162 -2.55 12.22 10.65
CA PHE A 162 -2.34 12.19 12.10
C PHE A 162 -3.09 11.02 12.74
N THR A 163 -2.49 10.44 13.78
CA THR A 163 -3.14 9.40 14.57
C THR A 163 -4.29 9.98 15.38
N GLN A 164 -5.25 9.13 15.79
CA GLN A 164 -6.40 9.56 16.60
C GLN A 164 -5.98 10.26 17.91
N GLN A 165 -4.86 9.84 18.50
CA GLN A 165 -4.29 10.45 19.69
C GLN A 165 -3.88 11.92 19.45
N VAL A 166 -3.19 12.19 18.34
CA VAL A 166 -2.76 13.55 17.96
C VAL A 166 -3.97 14.42 17.68
N TRP A 167 -4.99 13.91 16.99
CA TRP A 167 -6.26 14.64 16.79
C TRP A 167 -6.93 15.01 18.12
N GLY A 168 -6.98 14.08 19.07
CA GLY A 168 -7.48 14.35 20.43
C GLY A 168 -6.70 15.46 21.14
N LEU A 169 -5.36 15.44 21.05
CA LEU A 169 -4.50 16.47 21.63
C LEU A 169 -4.68 17.84 20.97
N ILE A 170 -4.91 17.89 19.65
CA ILE A 170 -5.21 19.14 18.93
C ILE A 170 -6.52 19.74 19.46
N ILE A 171 -7.58 18.93 19.59
CA ILE A 171 -8.87 19.39 20.13
C ILE A 171 -8.71 19.86 21.58
N ALA A 172 -7.99 19.10 22.41
CA ALA A 172 -7.71 19.49 23.79
C ALA A 172 -6.93 20.81 23.88
N SER A 173 -5.94 21.01 23.01
CA SER A 173 -5.18 22.27 22.96
C SER A 173 -6.06 23.46 22.53
N LEU A 174 -6.95 23.26 21.57
CA LEU A 174 -7.89 24.29 21.10
C LEU A 174 -8.84 24.72 22.22
N LEU A 175 -9.34 23.76 22.99
CA LEU A 175 -10.23 24.02 24.13
C LEU A 175 -9.49 24.61 25.34
N GLY A 176 -8.19 24.33 25.51
CA GLY A 176 -7.39 24.80 26.65
C GLY A 176 -6.79 26.20 26.46
N VAL A 177 -6.31 26.53 25.26
CA VAL A 177 -5.60 27.81 25.02
C VAL A 177 -6.52 29.02 25.11
N GLY A 178 -7.79 28.90 24.70
CA GLY A 178 -8.76 30.00 24.81
C GLY A 178 -9.06 30.44 26.25
N PRO A 179 -9.37 29.50 27.18
CA PRO A 179 -9.47 29.79 28.60
C PRO A 179 -8.17 30.31 29.21
N ILE A 180 -7.01 29.75 28.86
CA ILE A 180 -5.70 30.23 29.37
C ILE A 180 -5.47 31.69 28.97
N LEU A 181 -5.73 32.04 27.71
CA LEU A 181 -5.68 33.41 27.21
C LEU A 181 -6.61 34.33 28.01
N TRP A 182 -7.85 33.90 28.20
CA TRP A 182 -8.85 34.67 28.95
C TRP A 182 -8.43 34.89 30.41
N VAL A 183 -7.94 33.85 31.10
CA VAL A 183 -7.45 33.93 32.48
C VAL A 183 -6.28 34.90 32.60
N ILE A 184 -5.32 34.88 31.67
CA ILE A 184 -4.15 35.77 31.70
C ILE A 184 -4.56 37.23 31.48
N ILE A 185 -5.49 37.48 30.54
CA ILE A 185 -6.05 38.81 30.29
C ILE A 185 -6.81 39.32 31.53
N LEU A 186 -7.61 38.45 32.17
CA LEU A 186 -8.37 38.78 33.37
C LEU A 186 -7.47 39.04 34.59
N LEU A 187 -6.48 38.18 34.82
CA LEU A 187 -5.52 38.31 35.92
C LEU A 187 -4.76 39.63 35.79
N ARG A 188 -4.33 39.97 34.57
CA ARG A 188 -3.66 41.25 34.32
C ARG A 188 -4.59 42.44 34.57
N ALA A 189 -5.81 42.43 34.04
CA ALA A 189 -6.78 43.51 34.28
C ALA A 189 -7.06 43.71 35.79
N ARG A 190 -6.95 42.65 36.59
CA ARG A 190 -7.08 42.73 38.05
C ARG A 190 -5.84 43.30 38.75
N MET A 191 -4.65 43.04 38.21
CA MET A 191 -3.35 43.43 38.81
C MET A 191 -2.89 44.83 38.38
N CYS A 192 -3.22 45.26 37.17
CA CYS A 192 -2.89 46.58 36.63
C CYS A 192 -4.16 47.44 36.54
N LYS A 193 -4.47 48.19 37.61
CA LYS A 193 -5.70 49.02 37.72
C LYS A 193 -5.72 50.30 36.86
N ASP A 194 -4.61 50.68 36.25
CA ASP A 194 -4.46 51.99 35.58
C ASP A 194 -4.76 51.98 34.07
N ASP A 195 -4.91 50.81 33.44
CA ASP A 195 -5.26 50.74 32.03
C ASP A 195 -6.78 50.51 31.87
N ASN A 196 -7.45 51.35 31.08
CA ASN A 196 -8.79 51.11 30.53
C ASN A 196 -8.75 49.95 29.51
N ASP A 197 -8.26 48.79 29.94
CA ASP A 197 -8.12 47.62 29.10
C ASP A 197 -9.47 46.94 28.92
N ILE A 198 -9.88 46.80 27.66
CA ILE A 198 -11.10 46.12 27.25
C ILE A 198 -10.92 44.64 27.60
N VAL A 199 -11.61 44.16 28.64
CA VAL A 199 -11.62 42.74 28.99
C VAL A 199 -12.39 41.98 27.92
N PHE A 200 -11.70 41.11 27.19
CA PHE A 200 -12.32 40.28 26.16
C PHE A 200 -13.16 39.17 26.79
N SER A 201 -14.30 38.87 26.16
CA SER A 201 -15.15 37.75 26.58
C SER A 201 -14.50 36.40 26.24
N LEU A 202 -14.75 35.37 27.05
CA LEU A 202 -14.26 34.01 26.80
C LEU A 202 -14.60 33.50 25.38
N PRO A 203 -15.83 33.69 24.84
CA PRO A 203 -16.14 33.31 23.46
C PRO A 203 -15.28 34.02 22.40
N SER A 204 -14.93 35.29 22.61
CA SER A 204 -14.06 36.04 21.70
C SER A 204 -12.63 35.48 21.68
N CYS A 205 -12.11 35.08 22.84
CA CYS A 205 -10.81 34.41 22.95
C CYS A 205 -10.83 33.03 22.30
N MET A 206 -11.90 32.25 22.51
CA MET A 206 -12.09 30.95 21.85
C MET A 206 -12.17 31.07 20.33
N TRP A 207 -12.92 32.06 19.83
CA TRP A 207 -13.02 32.36 18.41
C TRP A 207 -11.67 32.77 17.79
N PHE A 208 -10.87 33.55 18.52
CA PHE A 208 -9.51 33.91 18.10
C PHE A 208 -8.62 32.66 17.94
N VAL A 209 -8.62 31.76 18.93
CA VAL A 209 -7.81 30.53 18.91
C VAL A 209 -8.22 29.63 17.74
N TYR A 210 -9.53 29.49 17.51
CA TYR A 210 -10.07 28.75 16.37
C TYR A 210 -9.74 29.40 15.02
N GLY A 211 -9.91 30.71 14.88
CA GLY A 211 -9.60 31.45 13.66
C GLY A 211 -8.12 31.36 13.29
N ALA A 212 -7.22 31.44 14.29
CA ALA A 212 -5.79 31.29 14.10
C ALA A 212 -5.43 29.89 13.55
N LEU A 213 -6.05 28.81 14.06
CA LEU A 213 -5.87 27.45 13.54
C LEU A 213 -6.24 27.34 12.05
N LEU A 214 -7.34 27.99 11.65
CA LEU A 214 -7.80 28.05 10.26
C LEU A 214 -7.02 29.04 9.38
N LYS A 215 -5.97 29.68 9.92
CA LYS A 215 -5.21 30.77 9.26
C LYS A 215 -6.09 31.95 8.86
N GLN A 216 -7.20 32.17 9.57
CA GLN A 216 -8.07 33.32 9.40
C GLN A 216 -7.61 34.47 10.32
N GLY A 217 -7.61 35.69 9.79
CA GLY A 217 -7.33 36.88 10.58
C GLY A 217 -8.42 37.12 11.64
N SER A 218 -8.04 37.74 12.75
CA SER A 218 -8.98 38.16 13.80
C SER A 218 -8.89 39.67 14.00
N THR A 219 -9.98 40.25 14.47
CA THR A 219 -10.04 41.65 14.91
C THR A 219 -9.44 41.86 16.30
N LEU A 220 -9.08 40.78 17.00
CA LEU A 220 -8.48 40.81 18.33
C LEU A 220 -7.00 41.21 18.24
N ASN A 221 -6.66 42.39 18.74
CA ASN A 221 -5.29 42.88 18.76
C ASN A 221 -4.74 42.95 20.19
N PRO A 222 -3.72 42.14 20.56
CA PRO A 222 -3.07 42.22 21.86
C PRO A 222 -2.31 43.54 22.00
N ARG A 223 -2.77 44.41 22.91
CA ARG A 223 -2.13 45.72 23.14
C ARG A 223 -0.81 45.61 23.89
N THR A 224 -0.59 44.54 24.64
CA THR A 224 0.50 44.47 25.64
C THR A 224 1.46 43.34 25.41
N ASP A 225 2.71 43.53 25.83
CA ASP A 225 3.82 42.65 25.42
C ASP A 225 3.68 41.22 25.92
N SER A 226 3.15 41.00 27.13
CA SER A 226 2.87 39.65 27.65
C SER A 226 1.82 38.90 26.81
N SER A 227 0.75 39.59 26.39
CA SER A 227 -0.26 39.02 25.50
C SER A 227 0.29 38.80 24.09
N ARG A 228 1.14 39.69 23.57
CA ARG A 228 1.80 39.54 22.27
C ARG A 228 2.70 38.31 22.21
N ILE A 229 3.47 38.04 23.27
CA ILE A 229 4.32 36.84 23.36
C ILE A 229 3.45 35.59 23.33
N LEU A 230 2.35 35.55 24.09
CA LEU A 230 1.47 34.39 24.12
C LEU A 230 0.80 34.12 22.76
N PHE A 231 0.30 35.18 22.11
CA PHE A 231 -0.27 35.11 20.76
C PHE A 231 0.78 34.63 19.74
N SER A 232 2.02 35.13 19.85
CA SER A 232 3.14 34.72 18.98
C SER A 232 3.49 33.25 19.16
N THR A 233 3.55 32.75 20.41
CA THR A 233 3.79 31.33 20.69
C THR A 233 2.69 30.45 20.12
N TRP A 234 1.41 30.87 20.26
CA TRP A 234 0.28 30.15 19.65
C TRP A 234 0.38 30.13 18.12
N TRP A 235 0.73 31.25 17.49
CA TRP A 235 0.92 31.32 16.05
C TRP A 235 2.06 30.45 15.54
N ILE A 236 3.19 30.41 16.25
CA ILE A 236 4.31 29.51 15.92
C ILE A 236 3.85 28.06 16.00
N PHE A 237 3.18 27.68 17.09
CA PHE A 237 2.65 26.32 17.28
C PHE A 237 1.70 25.91 16.13
N ILE A 238 0.72 26.75 15.79
CA ILE A 238 -0.21 26.48 14.69
C ILE A 238 0.50 26.42 13.33
N THR A 239 1.47 27.28 13.10
CA THR A 239 2.24 27.28 11.85
C THR A 239 2.99 25.97 11.67
N ILE A 240 3.68 25.51 12.72
CA ILE A 240 4.38 24.22 12.72
C ILE A 240 3.39 23.07 12.52
N LEU A 241 2.30 23.04 13.29
CA LEU A 241 1.27 22.00 13.21
C LEU A 241 0.67 21.89 11.79
N THR A 242 0.27 23.02 11.21
CA THR A 242 -0.32 23.05 9.86
C THR A 242 0.70 22.70 8.77
N ALA A 243 1.97 23.08 8.93
CA ALA A 243 3.04 22.70 8.00
C ALA A 243 3.26 21.17 7.98
N PHE A 244 3.35 20.55 9.15
CA PHE A 244 3.47 19.08 9.26
C PHE A 244 2.24 18.36 8.70
N TYR A 245 1.03 18.88 8.98
CA TYR A 245 -0.20 18.35 8.40
C TYR A 245 -0.14 18.37 6.86
N THR A 246 0.24 19.51 6.26
CA THR A 246 0.33 19.63 4.79
C THR A 246 1.42 18.75 4.19
N ALA A 247 2.56 18.60 4.86
CA ALA A 247 3.65 17.74 4.39
C ALA A 247 3.25 16.26 4.39
N ASN A 248 2.63 15.79 5.48
CA ASN A 248 2.19 14.40 5.57
C ASN A 248 1.00 14.10 4.65
N LEU A 249 0.07 15.05 4.50
CA LEU A 249 -1.04 14.93 3.56
C LEU A 249 -0.55 14.83 2.11
N THR A 250 0.38 15.70 1.70
CA THR A 250 0.94 15.67 0.35
C THR A 250 1.67 14.35 0.07
N ALA A 251 2.49 13.86 1.01
CA ALA A 251 3.13 12.55 0.88
C ALA A 251 2.12 11.39 0.77
N PHE A 252 1.00 11.47 1.49
CA PHE A 252 -0.04 10.44 1.44
C PHE A 252 -0.83 10.47 0.12
N LEU A 253 -1.07 11.67 -0.43
CA LEU A 253 -1.78 11.85 -1.69
C LEU A 253 -0.92 11.48 -2.92
N THR A 254 0.41 11.59 -2.81
CA THR A 254 1.32 11.20 -3.89
C THR A 254 1.66 9.71 -3.88
N LEU A 255 1.59 9.04 -2.72
CA LEU A 255 1.85 7.60 -2.61
C LEU A 255 0.56 6.78 -2.78
N SER A 256 0.37 6.20 -3.97
CA SER A 256 -0.63 5.14 -4.16
C SER A 256 -0.17 3.86 -3.46
N LYS A 257 -0.75 3.56 -2.28
CA LYS A 257 -0.53 2.27 -1.61
C LYS A 257 -1.65 1.31 -1.99
N PHE A 258 -1.30 0.26 -2.75
CA PHE A 258 -2.16 -0.91 -2.86
C PHE A 258 -1.98 -1.74 -1.59
N THR A 259 -3.00 -1.77 -0.73
CA THR A 259 -3.02 -2.64 0.44
C THR A 259 -3.69 -3.94 0.06
N LEU A 260 -2.96 -5.06 0.19
CA LEU A 260 -3.56 -6.37 0.04
C LEU A 260 -4.62 -6.59 1.14
N PRO A 261 -5.72 -7.29 0.84
CA PRO A 261 -6.74 -7.61 1.84
C PRO A 261 -6.21 -8.52 2.96
N ILE A 262 -5.13 -9.26 2.72
CA ILE A 262 -4.47 -10.14 3.68
C ILE A 262 -2.98 -9.77 3.82
N GLU A 263 -2.51 -9.69 5.06
CA GLU A 263 -1.09 -9.43 5.38
C GLU A 263 -0.38 -10.68 5.94
N LYS A 264 -1.16 -11.64 6.46
CA LYS A 264 -0.68 -12.89 7.04
C LYS A 264 -1.58 -14.06 6.61
N PRO A 265 -1.09 -15.31 6.60
CA PRO A 265 -1.92 -16.46 6.24
C PRO A 265 -3.17 -16.59 7.13
N GLY A 266 -3.01 -16.40 8.45
CA GLY A 266 -4.12 -16.44 9.42
C GLY A 266 -5.21 -15.38 9.23
N ASP A 267 -5.01 -14.37 8.38
CA ASP A 267 -6.07 -13.41 8.03
C ASP A 267 -7.18 -14.07 7.20
N ILE A 268 -6.89 -15.18 6.50
CA ILE A 268 -7.86 -15.90 5.67
C ILE A 268 -9.03 -16.37 6.53
N ILE A 269 -8.75 -17.04 7.65
CA ILE A 269 -9.80 -17.49 8.58
C ILE A 269 -10.41 -16.29 9.33
N LYS A 270 -9.58 -15.39 9.87
CA LYS A 270 -10.06 -14.25 10.69
C LYS A 270 -11.02 -13.33 9.94
N LYS A 271 -10.79 -13.12 8.65
CA LYS A 271 -11.61 -12.28 7.77
C LYS A 271 -12.63 -13.10 6.96
N HIS A 272 -12.77 -14.40 7.23
CA HIS A 272 -13.69 -15.33 6.55
C HIS A 272 -13.54 -15.35 5.02
N TYR A 273 -12.31 -15.24 4.53
CA TYR A 273 -12.04 -15.40 3.11
C TYR A 273 -12.12 -16.86 2.69
N LYS A 274 -12.76 -17.09 1.54
CA LYS A 274 -12.87 -18.40 0.92
C LYS A 274 -11.71 -18.60 -0.04
N TRP A 275 -11.07 -19.77 0.03
CA TRP A 275 -10.01 -20.14 -0.88
C TRP A 275 -10.28 -21.47 -1.57
N ILE A 276 -9.64 -21.64 -2.72
CA ILE A 276 -9.74 -22.80 -3.60
C ILE A 276 -8.34 -23.22 -4.05
N THR A 277 -8.23 -24.45 -4.54
CA THR A 277 -7.00 -24.97 -5.13
C THR A 277 -7.30 -25.93 -6.27
N ASN A 278 -6.26 -26.37 -6.98
CA ASN A 278 -6.39 -27.40 -8.01
C ASN A 278 -6.32 -28.82 -7.41
N LYS A 279 -6.93 -29.78 -8.10
CA LYS A 279 -6.67 -31.21 -7.84
C LYS A 279 -5.17 -31.51 -7.99
N GLY A 280 -4.64 -32.39 -7.12
CA GLY A 280 -3.24 -32.78 -7.11
C GLY A 280 -2.27 -31.74 -6.54
N ASN A 281 -2.78 -30.69 -5.88
CA ASN A 281 -1.93 -29.69 -5.24
C ASN A 281 -1.32 -30.22 -3.94
N GLY A 282 0.00 -30.11 -3.79
CA GLY A 282 0.73 -30.57 -2.61
C GLY A 282 0.28 -29.94 -1.28
N ILE A 283 -0.38 -28.78 -1.30
CA ILE A 283 -0.92 -28.17 -0.07
C ILE A 283 -1.99 -29.03 0.60
N ILE A 284 -2.78 -29.77 -0.18
CA ILE A 284 -3.83 -30.66 0.35
C ILE A 284 -3.21 -31.85 1.06
N GLU A 285 -2.14 -32.40 0.50
CA GLU A 285 -1.38 -33.48 1.14
C GLU A 285 -0.70 -32.99 2.42
N GLN A 286 -0.24 -31.73 2.44
CA GLN A 286 0.32 -31.14 3.65
C GLN A 286 -0.73 -30.94 4.75
N LEU A 287 -1.97 -30.61 4.39
CA LEU A 287 -3.09 -30.50 5.33
C LEU A 287 -3.57 -31.87 5.84
N SER A 288 -3.53 -32.90 5.00
CA SER A 288 -4.04 -34.24 5.33
C SER A 288 -3.07 -35.08 6.17
N SER A 289 -1.78 -34.74 6.19
CA SER A 289 -0.75 -35.57 6.81
C SER A 289 -0.83 -35.75 8.34
N GLY A 290 -1.65 -34.98 9.06
CA GLY A 290 -1.82 -35.14 10.52
C GLY A 290 -0.61 -34.73 11.38
N ASN A 291 0.47 -34.22 10.78
CA ASN A 291 1.65 -33.72 11.51
C ASN A 291 1.34 -32.43 12.30
N GLY A 292 2.14 -32.12 13.33
CA GLY A 292 1.96 -30.88 14.12
C GLY A 292 1.98 -29.60 13.26
N TYR A 293 2.77 -29.60 12.18
CA TYR A 293 2.78 -28.56 11.17
C TYR A 293 1.47 -28.46 10.38
N ALA A 294 0.86 -29.60 10.02
CA ALA A 294 -0.42 -29.66 9.31
C ALA A 294 -1.54 -29.03 10.14
N LYS A 295 -1.55 -29.28 11.46
CA LYS A 295 -2.50 -28.68 12.39
C LYS A 295 -2.35 -27.16 12.48
N GLY A 296 -1.11 -26.66 12.58
CA GLY A 296 -0.84 -25.21 12.58
C GLY A 296 -1.27 -24.55 11.27
N LEU A 297 -1.00 -25.19 10.12
CA LEU A 297 -1.45 -24.71 8.82
C LEU A 297 -2.98 -24.69 8.72
N TYR A 298 -3.64 -25.75 9.18
CA TYR A 298 -5.10 -25.82 9.22
C TYR A 298 -5.72 -24.69 10.07
N ASP A 299 -5.12 -24.38 11.22
CA ASP A 299 -5.56 -23.30 12.10
C ASP A 299 -5.34 -21.90 11.49
N GLU A 300 -4.53 -21.77 10.43
CA GLU A 300 -4.30 -20.51 9.71
C GLU A 300 -5.18 -20.32 8.46
N ILE A 301 -5.36 -21.37 7.66
CA ILE A 301 -6.05 -21.27 6.35
C ILE A 301 -7.35 -22.07 6.23
N GLY A 302 -7.58 -23.06 7.09
CA GLY A 302 -8.74 -23.97 7.02
C GLY A 302 -8.71 -24.88 5.79
N TYR A 303 -9.85 -25.52 5.47
CA TYR A 303 -9.98 -26.33 4.25
C TYR A 303 -10.39 -25.50 3.04
N PRO A 304 -9.96 -25.88 1.81
CA PRO A 304 -10.43 -25.24 0.61
C PRO A 304 -11.93 -25.49 0.42
N VAL A 305 -12.61 -24.55 -0.24
CA VAL A 305 -14.03 -24.71 -0.59
C VAL A 305 -14.21 -25.83 -1.63
N SER A 306 -13.29 -25.94 -2.58
CA SER A 306 -13.31 -26.95 -3.63
C SER A 306 -11.93 -27.16 -4.23
N GLN A 307 -11.65 -28.40 -4.65
CA GLN A 307 -10.49 -28.76 -5.46
C GLN A 307 -10.94 -28.85 -6.93
N ILE A 308 -10.46 -27.94 -7.76
CA ILE A 308 -10.92 -27.80 -9.15
C ILE A 308 -9.92 -28.45 -10.10
N ASP A 309 -10.43 -29.11 -11.12
CA ASP A 309 -9.60 -29.67 -12.18
C ASP A 309 -9.30 -28.58 -13.23
N PRO A 310 -8.03 -28.14 -13.38
CA PRO A 310 -7.67 -27.02 -14.24
C PRO A 310 -7.96 -27.29 -15.73
N ASP A 311 -8.05 -28.56 -16.16
CA ASP A 311 -8.33 -28.92 -17.55
C ASP A 311 -9.82 -28.83 -17.88
N LYS A 312 -10.69 -28.93 -16.87
CA LYS A 312 -12.15 -28.94 -17.06
C LYS A 312 -12.79 -27.58 -16.90
N GLU A 313 -12.20 -26.72 -16.08
CA GLU A 313 -12.81 -25.44 -15.71
C GLU A 313 -11.79 -24.33 -15.51
N ASP A 314 -12.11 -23.13 -16.03
CA ASP A 314 -11.27 -21.94 -15.84
C ASP A 314 -11.41 -21.40 -14.41
N ILE A 315 -10.38 -21.70 -13.61
CA ILE A 315 -10.29 -21.32 -12.21
C ILE A 315 -10.26 -19.79 -12.05
N LEU A 316 -9.56 -19.08 -12.93
CA LEU A 316 -9.26 -17.67 -12.74
C LEU A 316 -10.48 -16.80 -13.00
N THR A 317 -11.13 -16.94 -14.16
CA THR A 317 -12.25 -16.06 -14.50
C THR A 317 -13.49 -16.36 -13.65
N LYS A 318 -13.79 -17.64 -13.43
CA LYS A 318 -14.97 -18.06 -12.67
C LYS A 318 -14.83 -17.83 -11.18
N TYR A 319 -13.72 -18.25 -10.57
CA TYR A 319 -13.60 -18.24 -9.10
C TYR A 319 -12.86 -17.00 -8.59
N VAL A 320 -11.72 -16.64 -9.19
CA VAL A 320 -10.91 -15.51 -8.71
C VAL A 320 -11.51 -14.17 -9.11
N THR A 321 -11.94 -14.00 -10.36
CA THR A 321 -12.46 -12.71 -10.84
C THR A 321 -13.92 -12.47 -10.47
N ARG A 322 -14.79 -13.47 -10.68
CA ARG A 322 -16.25 -13.33 -10.50
C ARG A 322 -16.70 -13.59 -9.06
N TRP A 323 -16.13 -14.59 -8.38
CA TRP A 323 -16.52 -14.96 -7.02
C TRP A 323 -15.57 -14.38 -5.96
N GLU A 324 -14.47 -13.76 -6.39
CA GLU A 324 -13.45 -13.14 -5.52
C GLU A 324 -12.86 -14.12 -4.50
N TYR A 325 -12.75 -15.39 -4.89
CA TYR A 325 -12.11 -16.42 -4.08
C TYR A 325 -10.59 -16.35 -4.24
N MET A 326 -9.90 -16.69 -3.15
CA MET A 326 -8.46 -16.79 -3.13
C MET A 326 -8.01 -18.11 -3.75
N TYR A 327 -6.98 -18.07 -4.59
CA TYR A 327 -6.42 -19.27 -5.21
C TYR A 327 -5.02 -19.54 -4.66
N ILE A 328 -4.84 -20.67 -3.97
CA ILE A 328 -3.55 -21.02 -3.35
C ILE A 328 -2.84 -22.06 -4.20
N ARG A 329 -1.62 -21.71 -4.64
CA ARG A 329 -0.76 -22.57 -5.47
C ARG A 329 0.71 -22.17 -5.38
N GLU A 330 1.60 -22.99 -5.93
CA GLU A 330 3.02 -22.70 -6.07
C GLU A 330 3.26 -21.38 -6.77
N LYS A 331 4.18 -20.59 -6.21
CA LYS A 331 4.54 -19.26 -6.71
C LYS A 331 4.95 -19.27 -8.19
N THR A 332 5.79 -20.21 -8.61
CA THR A 332 6.29 -20.29 -10.00
C THR A 332 5.16 -20.53 -11.00
N ILE A 333 4.16 -21.34 -10.63
CA ILE A 333 3.00 -21.60 -11.48
C ILE A 333 2.10 -20.36 -11.53
N LEU A 334 1.86 -19.70 -10.40
CA LEU A 334 1.06 -18.47 -10.35
C LEU A 334 1.69 -17.33 -11.14
N GLU A 335 3.01 -17.17 -11.08
CA GLU A 335 3.76 -16.20 -11.89
C GLU A 335 3.61 -16.48 -13.40
N THR A 336 3.65 -17.76 -13.79
CA THR A 336 3.40 -18.16 -15.18
C THR A 336 1.98 -17.83 -15.61
N ILE A 337 0.98 -18.19 -14.79
CA ILE A 337 -0.42 -17.91 -15.07
C ILE A 337 -0.66 -16.40 -15.22
N MET A 338 -0.07 -15.59 -14.34
CA MET A 338 -0.14 -14.13 -14.41
C MET A 338 0.52 -13.59 -15.69
N TYR A 339 1.66 -14.17 -16.09
CA TYR A 339 2.37 -13.78 -17.30
C TYR A 339 1.57 -14.10 -18.56
N ASP A 340 0.96 -15.29 -18.64
CA ASP A 340 0.15 -15.71 -19.76
C ASP A 340 -1.12 -14.85 -19.91
N ASP A 341 -1.78 -14.51 -18.80
CA ASP A 341 -2.90 -13.56 -18.78
C ASP A 341 -2.47 -12.16 -19.26
N TYR A 342 -1.33 -11.67 -18.77
CA TYR A 342 -0.77 -10.38 -19.19
C TYR A 342 -0.45 -10.37 -20.70
N LYS A 343 0.16 -11.44 -21.21
CA LYS A 343 0.49 -11.61 -22.63
C LYS A 343 -0.77 -11.70 -23.50
N ALA A 344 -1.79 -12.42 -23.05
CA ALA A 344 -3.08 -12.51 -23.73
C ALA A 344 -3.76 -11.13 -23.84
N LYS A 345 -3.79 -10.36 -22.75
CA LYS A 345 -4.36 -9.00 -22.74
C LYS A 345 -3.55 -7.99 -23.55
N THR A 346 -2.23 -8.17 -23.60
CA THR A 346 -1.36 -7.37 -24.46
C THR A 346 -1.67 -7.64 -25.93
N LYS A 347 -1.87 -8.91 -26.32
CA LYS A 347 -2.31 -9.28 -27.68
C LYS A 347 -3.71 -8.74 -28.01
N ALA A 348 -4.60 -8.66 -27.02
CA ALA A 348 -5.94 -8.09 -27.16
C ALA A 348 -5.97 -6.54 -27.11
N ASN A 349 -4.81 -5.87 -27.04
CA ASN A 349 -4.67 -4.41 -27.02
C ASN A 349 -5.45 -3.71 -25.87
N VAL A 350 -5.49 -4.34 -24.69
CA VAL A 350 -6.09 -3.77 -23.47
C VAL A 350 -5.19 -2.66 -22.92
N ASP A 351 -5.77 -1.59 -22.37
CA ASP A 351 -5.05 -0.51 -21.69
C ASP A 351 -4.14 -1.03 -20.57
N GLU A 352 -2.95 -0.42 -20.42
CA GLU A 352 -1.93 -0.83 -19.44
C GLU A 352 -2.46 -0.96 -18.00
N GLU A 353 -3.35 -0.05 -17.58
CA GLU A 353 -3.97 -0.06 -16.24
C GLU A 353 -4.78 -1.33 -15.97
N HIS A 354 -5.40 -1.91 -17.01
CA HIS A 354 -6.29 -3.06 -16.91
C HIS A 354 -5.64 -4.39 -17.27
N ARG A 355 -4.37 -4.39 -17.71
CA ARG A 355 -3.63 -5.64 -18.03
C ARG A 355 -3.37 -6.48 -16.78
N CYS A 356 -3.14 -5.84 -15.65
CA CYS A 356 -2.81 -6.52 -14.39
C CYS A 356 -4.07 -6.76 -13.53
N THR A 357 -4.79 -7.83 -13.80
CA THR A 357 -6.04 -8.17 -13.08
C THR A 357 -5.80 -8.90 -11.76
N TYR A 358 -4.68 -9.62 -11.63
CA TYR A 358 -4.39 -10.43 -10.47
C TYR A 358 -3.19 -9.89 -9.69
N VAL A 359 -3.09 -10.31 -8.43
CA VAL A 359 -1.96 -10.04 -7.55
C VAL A 359 -1.69 -11.26 -6.68
N ILE A 360 -0.42 -11.52 -6.39
CA ILE A 360 0.03 -12.55 -5.45
C ILE A 360 0.48 -11.93 -4.14
N THR A 361 0.40 -12.69 -3.04
CA THR A 361 0.94 -12.29 -1.75
C THR A 361 2.47 -12.22 -1.78
N LEU A 362 3.04 -11.28 -1.00
CA LEU A 362 4.48 -11.19 -0.80
C LEU A 362 5.00 -12.25 0.17
N PHE A 363 4.13 -12.76 1.05
CA PHE A 363 4.45 -13.83 2.00
C PHE A 363 3.96 -15.18 1.46
N PRO A 364 4.71 -16.27 1.71
CA PRO A 364 4.23 -17.63 1.48
C PRO A 364 3.28 -18.06 2.60
N VAL A 365 2.27 -18.85 2.24
CA VAL A 365 1.37 -19.54 3.18
C VAL A 365 2.10 -20.74 3.78
N CYS A 366 2.76 -21.54 2.95
CA CYS A 366 3.59 -22.65 3.39
C CYS A 366 4.79 -22.83 2.43
N VAL A 367 5.81 -23.49 2.96
CA VAL A 367 7.07 -23.75 2.25
C VAL A 367 7.50 -25.17 2.56
N PHE A 368 7.76 -25.97 1.53
CA PHE A 368 8.31 -27.30 1.71
C PHE A 368 9.15 -27.75 0.52
N ALA A 369 10.04 -28.70 0.79
CA ALA A 369 10.91 -29.30 -0.20
C ALA A 369 10.12 -30.27 -1.09
N ARG A 370 10.53 -30.34 -2.36
CA ARG A 370 9.95 -31.26 -3.34
C ARG A 370 11.00 -32.16 -3.93
N SER A 371 10.62 -33.39 -4.24
CA SER A 371 11.51 -34.43 -4.75
C SER A 371 10.74 -35.40 -5.64
N PHE A 372 11.49 -36.21 -6.40
CA PHE A 372 10.91 -37.41 -7.02
C PHE A 372 10.65 -38.45 -5.94
N ALA A 373 9.66 -39.31 -6.20
CA ALA A 373 9.40 -40.45 -5.33
C ALA A 373 9.75 -41.75 -6.07
N PHE A 374 10.20 -42.74 -5.32
CA PHE A 374 10.61 -44.05 -5.78
C PHE A 374 9.82 -45.11 -5.01
N ARG A 375 9.64 -46.28 -5.65
CA ARG A 375 9.11 -47.43 -4.94
C ARG A 375 10.05 -47.87 -3.81
N PRO A 376 9.55 -48.50 -2.74
CA PRO A 376 10.39 -49.01 -1.67
C PRO A 376 11.43 -50.02 -2.19
N GLY A 377 12.68 -49.88 -1.76
CA GLY A 377 13.81 -50.70 -2.20
C GLY A 377 14.21 -50.44 -3.65
N PHE A 378 14.20 -49.18 -4.10
CA PHE A 378 14.60 -48.84 -5.46
C PHE A 378 16.13 -48.90 -5.62
N LYS A 379 16.61 -49.88 -6.38
CA LYS A 379 18.02 -50.24 -6.53
C LYS A 379 18.91 -49.10 -7.04
N TYR A 380 18.40 -48.27 -7.96
CA TYR A 380 19.17 -47.22 -8.64
C TYR A 380 19.08 -45.85 -7.97
N LYS A 381 18.44 -45.77 -6.79
CA LYS A 381 18.32 -44.53 -6.02
C LYS A 381 19.65 -43.78 -5.84
N PRO A 382 20.79 -44.43 -5.50
CA PRO A 382 22.05 -43.71 -5.31
C PRO A 382 22.57 -43.00 -6.56
N LEU A 383 22.32 -43.56 -7.75
CA LEU A 383 22.70 -42.94 -9.02
C LEU A 383 21.85 -41.68 -9.26
N PHE A 384 20.53 -41.81 -9.07
CA PHE A 384 19.62 -40.71 -9.34
C PHE A 384 19.80 -39.58 -8.33
N ASP A 385 20.02 -39.93 -7.06
CA ASP A 385 20.28 -38.96 -6.00
C ASP A 385 21.53 -38.11 -6.28
N LEU A 386 22.60 -38.72 -6.79
CA LEU A 386 23.83 -38.00 -7.14
C LEU A 386 23.59 -36.96 -8.24
N THR A 387 23.01 -37.38 -9.37
CA THR A 387 22.72 -36.48 -10.49
C THR A 387 21.71 -35.40 -10.09
N ILE A 388 20.62 -35.77 -9.41
CA ILE A 388 19.57 -34.83 -8.98
C ILE A 388 20.16 -33.79 -8.03
N GLN A 389 21.04 -34.20 -7.11
CA GLN A 389 21.74 -33.28 -6.22
C GLN A 389 22.63 -32.33 -7.00
N HIS A 390 23.40 -32.81 -7.99
CA HIS A 390 24.21 -31.92 -8.83
C HIS A 390 23.35 -30.94 -9.63
N LEU A 391 22.19 -31.36 -10.13
CA LEU A 391 21.25 -30.50 -10.86
C LEU A 391 20.62 -29.42 -9.98
N SER A 392 20.32 -29.72 -8.72
CA SER A 392 19.78 -28.73 -7.79
C SER A 392 20.88 -27.79 -7.25
N GLU A 393 22.07 -28.30 -6.93
CA GLU A 393 23.21 -27.49 -6.47
C GLU A 393 23.76 -26.55 -7.56
N SER A 394 23.72 -26.97 -8.82
CA SER A 394 24.11 -26.12 -9.96
C SER A 394 23.05 -25.09 -10.35
N GLY A 395 21.84 -25.17 -9.80
CA GLY A 395 20.72 -24.27 -10.11
C GLY A 395 20.03 -24.55 -11.45
N ILE A 396 20.32 -25.68 -12.11
CA ILE A 396 19.68 -26.04 -13.39
C ILE A 396 18.17 -26.26 -13.21
N THR A 397 17.76 -26.86 -12.09
CA THR A 397 16.33 -27.07 -11.78
C THR A 397 15.58 -25.75 -11.61
N GLU A 398 16.17 -24.77 -10.90
CA GLU A 398 15.59 -23.43 -10.72
C GLU A 398 15.54 -22.66 -12.05
N PHE A 399 16.60 -22.73 -12.85
CA PHE A 399 16.64 -22.13 -14.18
C PHE A 399 15.53 -22.67 -15.07
N LYS A 400 15.37 -24.00 -15.14
CA LYS A 400 14.33 -24.64 -15.96
C LYS A 400 12.91 -24.24 -15.53
N GLN A 401 12.67 -24.03 -14.24
CA GLN A 401 11.37 -23.54 -13.76
C GLN A 401 11.09 -22.08 -14.16
N ARG A 402 12.14 -21.26 -14.36
CA ARG A 402 12.01 -19.85 -14.74
C ARG A 402 12.27 -19.56 -16.21
N GLU A 403 12.62 -20.55 -17.01
CA GLU A 403 13.01 -20.38 -18.43
C GLU A 403 11.95 -19.66 -19.28
N LEU A 404 10.67 -19.83 -18.95
CA LEU A 404 9.54 -19.19 -19.65
C LEU A 404 9.08 -17.87 -19.01
N LEU A 405 9.65 -17.49 -17.88
CA LEU A 405 9.32 -16.28 -17.14
C LEU A 405 10.33 -15.16 -17.49
N PRO A 406 9.89 -13.89 -17.52
CA PRO A 406 10.80 -12.76 -17.63
C PRO A 406 11.58 -12.53 -16.33
N ASP A 407 12.78 -11.98 -16.43
CA ASP A 407 13.59 -11.59 -15.25
C ASP A 407 12.94 -10.48 -14.40
N THR A 408 12.02 -9.71 -15.00
CA THR A 408 11.30 -8.63 -14.33
C THR A 408 10.00 -9.11 -13.69
N THR A 409 9.68 -8.60 -12.50
CA THR A 409 8.42 -8.92 -11.82
C THR A 409 7.21 -8.41 -12.62
N ILE A 410 6.34 -9.34 -13.00
CA ILE A 410 5.11 -9.05 -13.73
C ILE A 410 4.11 -8.44 -12.74
N CYS A 411 3.55 -7.28 -13.09
CA CYS A 411 2.47 -6.64 -12.34
C CYS A 411 2.78 -6.43 -10.84
N PRO A 412 3.83 -5.64 -10.48
CA PRO A 412 4.17 -5.39 -9.09
C PRO A 412 3.00 -4.76 -8.32
N LEU A 413 2.89 -5.07 -7.03
CA LEU A 413 1.84 -4.54 -6.15
C LEU A 413 1.84 -3.01 -6.16
N ASN A 414 3.02 -2.40 -6.07
CA ASN A 414 3.19 -0.95 -6.23
C ASN A 414 3.78 -0.70 -7.61
N LEU A 415 3.00 -0.07 -8.50
CA LEU A 415 3.51 0.43 -9.76
C LEU A 415 4.55 1.51 -9.43
N ARG A 416 5.84 1.19 -9.66
CA ARG A 416 6.99 1.93 -9.13
C ARG A 416 7.08 3.38 -9.59
N ASN A 417 6.28 3.82 -10.56
CA ASN A 417 6.24 5.22 -10.92
C ASN A 417 5.00 5.56 -11.76
N ARG A 418 4.13 6.41 -11.21
CA ARG A 418 3.41 7.49 -11.91
C ARG A 418 2.72 8.33 -10.83
N GLU A 419 3.05 9.61 -10.79
CA GLU A 419 2.31 10.61 -10.00
C GLU A 419 0.80 10.41 -10.25
N ARG A 420 0.07 10.02 -9.21
CA ARG A 420 -1.38 9.84 -9.32
C ARG A 420 -2.04 11.21 -9.40
N LYS A 421 -2.80 11.45 -10.47
CA LYS A 421 -3.71 12.60 -10.55
C LYS A 421 -4.83 12.42 -9.53
N LEU A 422 -5.13 13.46 -8.76
CA LEU A 422 -6.27 13.44 -7.84
C LEU A 422 -7.59 13.26 -8.61
N ARG A 423 -8.41 12.31 -8.17
CA ARG A 423 -9.74 12.05 -8.72
C ARG A 423 -10.82 12.68 -7.83
N ASN A 424 -12.01 12.94 -8.38
CA ASN A 424 -13.14 13.46 -7.60
C ASN A 424 -13.57 12.53 -6.45
N SER A 425 -13.32 11.22 -6.59
CA SER A 425 -13.53 10.24 -5.51
C SER A 425 -12.72 10.55 -4.26
N ASP A 426 -11.53 11.12 -4.43
CA ASP A 426 -10.56 11.34 -3.35
C ASP A 426 -10.95 12.58 -2.52
N LEU A 427 -11.68 13.51 -3.11
CA LEU A 427 -12.19 14.74 -2.47
C LEU A 427 -13.61 14.58 -1.87
N LYS A 428 -14.20 13.39 -1.97
CA LYS A 428 -15.60 13.14 -1.54
C LYS A 428 -15.82 13.52 -0.07
N MET A 429 -14.88 13.20 0.82
CA MET A 429 -15.01 13.54 2.24
C MET A 429 -14.98 15.06 2.49
N THR A 430 -14.13 15.80 1.77
CA THR A 430 -14.12 17.28 1.82
C THR A 430 -15.47 17.85 1.41
N TYR A 431 -16.07 17.34 0.32
CA TYR A 431 -17.41 17.77 -0.11
C TYR A 431 -18.48 17.46 0.92
N LEU A 432 -18.44 16.28 1.56
CA LEU A 432 -19.39 15.91 2.61
C LEU A 432 -19.27 16.79 3.85
N ILE A 433 -18.06 17.14 4.28
CA ILE A 433 -17.83 18.01 5.45
C ILE A 433 -18.36 19.42 5.18
N VAL A 434 -18.05 20.00 4.02
CA VAL A 434 -18.54 21.34 3.65
C VAL A 434 -20.06 21.35 3.52
N GLY A 435 -20.62 20.36 2.82
CA GLY A 435 -22.07 20.23 2.67
C GLY A 435 -22.79 20.06 4.03
N GLY A 436 -22.29 19.19 4.89
CA GLY A 436 -22.81 19.00 6.24
C GLY A 436 -22.74 20.27 7.09
N GLY A 437 -21.61 21.00 7.03
CA GLY A 437 -21.44 22.27 7.75
C GLY A 437 -22.44 23.34 7.33
N LEU A 438 -22.72 23.47 6.02
CA LEU A 438 -23.72 24.39 5.50
C LEU A 438 -25.14 24.02 5.93
N ILE A 439 -25.47 22.73 5.95
CA ILE A 439 -26.78 22.24 6.42
C ILE A 439 -26.97 22.55 7.90
N ILE A 440 -25.96 22.27 8.74
CA ILE A 440 -26.02 22.55 10.18
C ILE A 440 -26.14 24.05 10.43
N SER A 441 -25.34 24.88 9.76
CA SER A 441 -25.40 26.33 9.89
C SER A 441 -26.76 26.90 9.49
N THR A 442 -27.32 26.43 8.37
CA THR A 442 -28.66 26.83 7.92
C THR A 442 -29.75 26.40 8.91
N THR A 443 -29.61 25.22 9.50
CA THR A 443 -30.56 24.70 10.50
C THR A 443 -30.52 25.52 11.79
N ILE A 444 -29.32 25.84 12.29
CA ILE A 444 -29.16 26.69 13.49
C ILE A 444 -29.74 28.08 13.24
N PHE A 445 -29.44 28.68 12.08
CA PHE A 445 -30.00 29.98 11.70
C PHE A 445 -31.53 29.95 11.62
N ALA A 446 -32.11 28.89 11.04
CA ALA A 446 -33.56 28.71 11.01
C ALA A 446 -34.16 28.56 12.41
N ILE A 447 -33.51 27.82 13.32
CA ILE A 447 -33.94 27.66 14.72
C ILE A 447 -33.90 29.01 15.44
N GLU A 448 -32.81 29.77 15.30
CA GLU A 448 -32.68 31.11 15.91
C GLU A 448 -33.78 32.05 15.41
N LEU A 449 -34.06 32.01 14.10
CA LEU A 449 -35.11 32.78 13.47
C LEU A 449 -36.48 32.37 14.03
N VAL A 450 -36.79 31.08 14.15
CA VAL A 450 -38.04 30.58 14.76
C VAL A 450 -38.15 30.97 16.24
N ILE A 451 -37.09 30.88 17.03
CA ILE A 451 -37.07 31.32 18.43
C ILE A 451 -37.35 32.82 18.51
N HIS A 452 -36.76 33.61 17.62
CA HIS A 452 -36.97 35.05 17.56
C HIS A 452 -38.43 35.40 17.19
N PHE A 453 -38.98 34.76 16.15
CA PHE A 453 -40.37 34.94 15.73
C PHE A 453 -41.37 34.52 16.83
N THR A 454 -41.14 33.38 17.50
CA THR A 454 -42.03 32.91 18.58
C THR A 454 -41.96 33.79 19.83
N LYS A 455 -40.79 34.35 20.17
CA LYS A 455 -40.66 35.36 21.24
C LYS A 455 -41.37 36.66 20.87
N MET A 456 -41.20 37.14 19.63
CA MET A 456 -41.86 38.35 19.13
C MET A 456 -43.39 38.20 19.12
N HIS A 457 -43.91 37.05 18.68
CA HIS A 457 -45.35 36.77 18.69
C HIS A 457 -45.94 36.69 20.11
N ARG A 458 -45.19 36.13 21.08
CA ARG A 458 -45.57 36.14 22.51
C ARG A 458 -45.59 37.55 23.09
N CYS A 459 -44.63 38.41 22.75
CA CYS A 459 -44.60 39.81 23.19
C CYS A 459 -45.76 40.65 22.60
N CYS A 460 -46.17 40.40 21.35
CA CYS A 460 -47.32 41.08 20.75
C CYS A 460 -48.66 40.59 21.34
N LYS A 461 -48.78 39.30 21.69
CA LYS A 461 -50.01 38.76 22.32
C LYS A 461 -50.23 39.30 23.75
N ASN A 462 -49.15 39.58 24.49
CA ASN A 462 -49.23 40.14 25.85
C ASN A 462 -49.45 41.67 25.89
N ARG A 463 -49.52 42.37 24.75
CA ARG A 463 -49.85 43.82 24.70
C ARG A 463 -51.33 44.13 24.46
N LEU A 464 -52.20 43.12 24.38
CA LEU A 464 -53.62 43.27 24.02
C LEU A 464 -54.61 43.16 25.21
N HIS A 465 -54.12 43.22 26.46
CA HIS A 465 -54.97 43.41 27.64
C HIS A 465 -54.45 44.58 28.48
N PRO A 466 -55.26 45.63 28.74
CA PRO A 466 -54.93 46.65 29.74
C PRO A 466 -55.29 46.14 31.15
N ASP A 467 -54.37 46.42 32.08
CA ASP A 467 -54.43 46.46 33.56
C ASP A 467 -55.37 45.53 34.35
N ASN A 468 -54.78 44.79 35.29
CA ASN A 468 -54.91 45.16 36.70
C ASN A 468 -53.87 44.44 37.57
N GLY A 469 -53.30 45.20 38.51
CA GLY A 469 -52.09 44.84 39.24
C GLY A 469 -52.20 43.61 40.12
N PHE A 470 -51.06 42.96 40.33
CA PHE A 470 -50.71 42.35 41.61
C PHE A 470 -49.19 42.23 41.71
N ASN A 471 -48.64 42.79 42.78
CA ASN A 471 -47.25 42.67 43.18
C ASN A 471 -46.87 41.20 43.34
N ARG A 472 -45.84 40.75 42.63
CA ARG A 472 -45.04 39.59 43.03
C ARG A 472 -43.57 39.88 42.77
N SER A 473 -42.84 39.95 43.87
CA SER A 473 -41.40 40.12 43.95
C SER A 473 -40.67 38.95 43.31
N ASP A 474 -40.04 39.17 42.16
CA ASP A 474 -38.94 38.33 41.69
C ASP A 474 -37.69 39.20 41.54
N THR A 475 -36.85 39.10 42.55
CA THR A 475 -35.48 39.58 42.56
C THR A 475 -34.63 38.73 41.61
N LEU A 476 -34.28 39.28 40.43
CA LEU A 476 -32.93 39.20 39.84
C LEU A 476 -32.93 39.83 38.44
N PHE A 477 -31.99 40.75 38.22
CA PHE A 477 -31.67 41.45 36.96
C PHE A 477 -32.58 42.63 36.54
N THR A 478 -32.59 43.69 37.35
CA THR A 478 -32.75 45.06 36.85
C THR A 478 -31.40 45.57 36.32
N ILE A 479 -31.18 45.42 35.01
CA ILE A 479 -30.25 46.28 34.27
C ILE A 479 -30.91 47.65 34.20
N SER A 480 -30.38 48.59 34.99
CA SER A 480 -30.70 50.01 34.92
C SER A 480 -30.53 50.53 33.50
N LYS A 481 -31.64 50.72 32.79
CA LYS A 481 -31.73 51.63 31.64
C LYS A 481 -31.85 53.05 32.18
N ASN A 482 -30.72 53.62 32.59
CA ASN A 482 -30.54 55.07 32.62
C ASN A 482 -29.67 55.47 31.43
N TYR A 483 -30.32 55.68 30.28
CA TYR A 483 -29.74 56.43 29.17
C TYR A 483 -30.70 57.56 28.83
N ASN A 484 -30.78 58.53 29.75
CA ASN A 484 -31.28 59.86 29.41
C ASN A 484 -30.18 60.58 28.63
N ASN A 485 -30.53 60.93 27.39
CA ASN A 485 -30.11 62.13 26.67
C ASN A 485 -28.99 62.93 27.34
N LYS A 486 -27.75 62.65 26.96
CA LYS A 486 -26.69 63.65 26.94
C LYS A 486 -26.00 63.64 25.58
N LEU A 487 -26.74 64.16 24.61
CA LEU A 487 -26.21 64.70 23.38
C LEU A 487 -25.38 65.94 23.75
N LEU A 488 -24.06 65.80 23.85
CA LEU A 488 -23.08 66.71 23.23
C LEU A 488 -21.66 66.38 23.72
N SER A 489 -20.76 66.31 22.74
CA SER A 489 -19.31 66.48 22.88
C SER A 489 -18.57 65.43 23.69
N ASN A 490 -18.01 64.43 23.01
CA ASN A 490 -16.55 64.40 22.85
C ASN A 490 -16.12 63.31 21.85
N LYS A 491 -15.26 63.75 20.92
CA LYS A 491 -14.30 63.01 20.09
C LYS A 491 -14.48 61.49 19.99
N LYS A 492 -14.93 61.08 18.80
CA LYS A 492 -14.70 59.78 18.19
C LYS A 492 -13.21 59.46 18.11
N ASP A 493 -12.71 58.59 18.98
CA ASP A 493 -11.55 57.73 18.64
C ASP A 493 -12.10 56.49 17.93
N PHE A 494 -12.48 56.67 16.67
CA PHE A 494 -12.59 55.55 15.74
C PHE A 494 -11.18 55.06 15.48
N VAL A 495 -10.76 53.98 16.17
CA VAL A 495 -9.63 53.18 15.69
C VAL A 495 -10.13 52.50 14.42
N THR A 496 -9.84 53.11 13.28
CA THR A 496 -10.02 52.50 11.97
C THR A 496 -9.32 51.14 11.95
N PRO A 497 -9.87 50.11 11.27
CA PRO A 497 -9.07 48.93 10.94
C PRO A 497 -7.75 49.39 10.30
N PRO A 498 -6.62 48.67 10.48
CA PRO A 498 -5.41 48.98 9.76
C PRO A 498 -5.80 49.12 8.29
N PRO A 499 -5.41 50.24 7.65
CA PRO A 499 -5.96 50.56 6.36
C PRO A 499 -5.51 49.43 5.42
N PRO A 500 -6.43 48.90 4.61
CA PRO A 500 -6.20 47.64 3.88
C PRO A 500 -4.92 47.74 3.06
N TYR A 501 -4.07 46.70 3.04
CA TYR A 501 -2.67 46.69 2.56
C TYR A 501 -2.32 47.59 1.34
N HIS A 502 -3.28 47.84 0.44
CA HIS A 502 -3.18 48.78 -0.68
C HIS A 502 -3.06 50.27 -0.30
N THR A 503 -3.44 50.69 0.92
CA THR A 503 -3.31 52.07 1.41
C THR A 503 -1.95 52.37 2.02
N LEU A 504 -1.17 51.34 2.39
CA LEU A 504 0.23 51.50 2.83
C LEU A 504 1.14 51.89 1.65
N PHE A 505 0.71 51.57 0.43
CA PHE A 505 1.41 51.91 -0.80
C PHE A 505 0.71 53.10 -1.47
N GLY A 506 1.16 54.31 -1.12
CA GLY A 506 0.71 55.54 -1.74
C GLY A 506 1.00 55.59 -3.25
N GLN A 507 0.41 56.56 -3.94
CA GLN A 507 0.76 56.88 -5.33
C GLN A 507 2.27 57.11 -5.45
N PRO A 508 2.93 56.69 -6.55
CA PRO A 508 4.35 56.98 -6.74
C PRO A 508 4.61 58.49 -6.71
N SER A 509 5.71 58.91 -6.06
CA SER A 509 6.19 60.29 -6.02
C SER A 509 6.76 60.70 -7.39
N VAL A 510 5.88 61.10 -8.31
CA VAL A 510 6.29 61.50 -9.67
C VAL A 510 6.52 63.02 -9.75
N ALA A 511 7.59 63.43 -10.42
CA ALA A 511 7.88 64.84 -10.68
C ALA A 511 6.74 65.53 -11.48
N PRO A 512 6.50 66.84 -11.28
CA PRO A 512 5.38 67.55 -11.90
C PRO A 512 5.45 67.49 -13.44
N GLY A 513 4.37 67.02 -14.07
CA GLY A 513 4.20 66.97 -15.52
C GLY A 513 4.41 65.61 -16.21
N MET A 514 4.46 64.49 -15.46
CA MET A 514 4.43 63.13 -16.02
C MET A 514 3.06 62.46 -15.83
N GLU A 515 2.52 61.87 -16.89
CA GLU A 515 1.31 61.04 -16.83
C GLU A 515 1.64 59.62 -16.36
N TYR A 516 0.89 59.12 -15.38
CA TYR A 516 0.93 57.74 -14.95
C TYR A 516 -0.45 57.08 -15.13
N ARG A 517 -0.47 55.82 -15.56
CA ARG A 517 -1.71 55.04 -15.72
C ARG A 517 -1.57 53.67 -15.07
N LYS A 518 -2.65 53.21 -14.44
CA LYS A 518 -2.73 51.86 -13.88
C LYS A 518 -2.99 50.85 -15.00
N ARG A 519 -2.24 49.76 -15.04
CA ARG A 519 -2.47 48.66 -16.00
C ARG A 519 -2.19 47.32 -15.37
N THR A 520 -3.07 46.35 -15.65
CA THR A 520 -2.88 44.96 -15.25
C THR A 520 -2.22 44.21 -16.39
N ILE A 521 -1.07 43.58 -16.14
CA ILE A 521 -0.29 42.82 -17.13
C ILE A 521 -0.03 41.44 -16.51
N ASN A 522 -0.45 40.37 -17.20
CA ASN A 522 -0.28 38.99 -16.75
C ASN A 522 -0.79 38.73 -15.30
N GLY A 523 -1.93 39.32 -14.95
CA GLY A 523 -2.55 39.15 -13.63
C GLY A 523 -1.88 39.91 -12.48
N ARG A 524 -0.91 40.79 -12.77
CA ARG A 524 -0.27 41.69 -11.79
C ARG A 524 -0.54 43.15 -12.12
N ASP A 525 -0.79 43.95 -11.09
CA ASP A 525 -1.07 45.38 -11.21
C ASP A 525 0.23 46.20 -11.21
N TYR A 526 0.39 47.08 -12.20
CA TYR A 526 1.53 47.99 -12.34
C TYR A 526 1.09 49.44 -12.49
N TRP A 527 1.92 50.36 -12.01
CA TRP A 527 1.93 51.75 -12.45
C TRP A 527 2.81 51.86 -13.70
N VAL A 528 2.23 52.35 -14.79
CA VAL A 528 2.96 52.65 -16.03
C VAL A 528 3.24 54.14 -16.05
N ILE A 529 4.51 54.51 -15.98
CA ILE A 529 4.95 55.90 -16.11
C ILE A 529 5.58 56.04 -17.50
N ASN A 530 5.06 57.00 -18.28
CA ASN A 530 5.67 57.37 -19.54
C ASN A 530 6.61 58.53 -19.30
N ASP A 531 7.89 58.33 -19.56
CA ASP A 531 8.88 59.41 -19.52
C ASP A 531 8.67 60.37 -20.71
N LYS A 532 9.12 61.62 -20.57
CA LYS A 532 9.04 62.65 -21.61
C LYS A 532 9.79 62.26 -22.89
N PHE A 533 10.74 61.33 -22.80
CA PHE A 533 11.50 60.76 -23.91
C PHE A 533 10.89 59.48 -24.51
N GLY A 534 9.68 59.08 -24.10
CA GLY A 534 8.95 57.94 -24.65
C GLY A 534 9.28 56.57 -24.04
N ALA A 535 10.18 56.51 -23.06
CA ALA A 535 10.47 55.29 -22.31
C ALA A 535 9.32 54.95 -21.34
N LYS A 536 8.99 53.66 -21.21
CA LYS A 536 7.93 53.16 -20.31
C LYS A 536 8.55 52.42 -19.13
N SER A 537 8.34 52.92 -17.92
CA SER A 537 8.73 52.22 -16.69
C SER A 537 7.51 51.60 -16.02
N LEU A 538 7.69 50.39 -15.47
CA LEU A 538 6.65 49.61 -14.82
C LEU A 538 7.00 49.43 -13.34
N ILE A 539 6.18 50.00 -12.46
CA ILE A 539 6.37 49.87 -11.01
C ILE A 539 5.30 48.90 -10.46
N PRO A 540 5.68 47.76 -9.87
CA PRO A 540 4.73 46.77 -9.35
C PRO A 540 4.00 47.29 -8.11
N GLN A 541 2.68 47.07 -8.01
CA GLN A 541 1.87 47.64 -6.93
C GLN A 541 1.96 46.88 -5.59
N ARG A 542 2.32 45.58 -5.60
CA ARG A 542 2.17 44.67 -4.43
C ARG A 542 3.48 44.06 -3.92
N ALA A 543 4.64 44.62 -4.27
CA ALA A 543 5.94 44.05 -3.90
C ALA A 543 6.74 44.99 -2.96
N PRO A 544 7.50 44.46 -1.99
CA PRO A 544 8.39 45.26 -1.14
C PRO A 544 9.46 46.01 -1.97
N SER A 545 9.77 45.55 -3.17
CA SER A 545 10.65 46.24 -4.13
C SER A 545 10.07 47.54 -4.68
N ALA A 546 8.76 47.78 -4.61
CA ALA A 546 8.15 49.06 -5.01
C ALA A 546 8.66 50.24 -4.18
N LEU A 547 9.05 49.95 -2.93
CA LEU A 547 9.56 50.93 -1.97
C LEU A 547 10.95 51.44 -2.39
N LEU A 548 11.80 50.57 -2.97
CA LEU A 548 13.12 50.95 -3.50
C LEU A 548 13.04 51.98 -4.64
N PHE A 549 11.96 51.96 -5.44
CA PHE A 549 11.77 52.90 -6.56
C PHE A 549 11.18 54.24 -6.14
N GLN A 550 10.64 54.38 -4.93
CA GLN A 550 10.10 55.65 -4.43
C GLN A 550 11.18 56.57 -3.84
N PHE A 551 12.33 56.01 -3.42
CA PHE A 551 13.43 56.75 -2.79
C PHE A 551 14.52 57.22 -3.76
N THR A 552 14.36 56.99 -5.07
CA THR A 552 15.25 57.56 -6.09
C THR A 552 14.61 58.83 -6.65
N ASN A 553 14.80 59.95 -5.95
CA ASN A 553 14.68 61.30 -6.49
C ASN A 553 15.86 62.13 -6.02
#